data_AF-A0A923ECU8-F1
#
_entry.id   AF-A0A923ECU8-F1
#
_cell.length_a   1.000
_cell.length_b   1.000
_cell.length_c   1.000
_cell.angle_alpha   90.00
_cell.angle_beta   90.00
_cell.angle_gamma   90.00
#
_symmetry.space_group_name_H-M   'P 1'
#
loop_
_entity.id
_entity.type
_entity.pdbx_description
1 polymer ?
#
loop_
_entity_poly.entity_id
_entity_poly.type
_entity_poly.pdbx_seq_one_letter_code
_entity_poly.pdbx_strand_id
1 'polypeptide(L)'
;MAQSDIHFPKIYQYGSKYIIREYINGIELNEYLLKQKLTPELSSKIIDLYESIVKVGYARHDAAIFHIFVTPSGELKLIDTAKAMKKKSVIPNLLISGLEDLGYKEDFFNFLKSNRPDLYTQWINYSKKKYKKVY
;
A
#
# COMPACT_ATOMS: atom_id res chain seq x y z
N MET A 1 -3.65 -16.56 -2.72
CA MET A 1 -3.32 -16.02 -4.06
C MET A 1 -3.92 -14.63 -4.17
N ALA A 2 -3.33 -13.68 -4.91
CA ALA A 2 -3.85 -12.30 -4.95
C ALA A 2 -5.33 -12.18 -5.38
N GLN A 3 -5.81 -13.09 -6.23
CA GLN A 3 -7.19 -13.12 -6.72
C GLN A 3 -8.23 -13.53 -5.67
N SER A 4 -7.79 -14.04 -4.51
CA SER A 4 -8.66 -14.41 -3.39
C SER A 4 -8.63 -13.40 -2.25
N ASP A 5 -7.88 -12.31 -2.39
CA ASP A 5 -7.69 -11.30 -1.34
C ASP A 5 -8.32 -9.97 -1.77
N ILE A 6 -9.09 -9.37 -0.86
CA ILE A 6 -9.94 -8.21 -1.15
C ILE A 6 -9.12 -6.98 -1.54
N HIS A 7 -7.85 -6.90 -1.14
CA HIS A 7 -7.00 -5.74 -1.40
C HIS A 7 -6.53 -5.62 -2.85
N PHE A 8 -6.72 -6.65 -3.66
CA PHE A 8 -6.27 -6.65 -5.06
C PHE A 8 -7.47 -6.67 -6.02
N PRO A 9 -7.35 -6.01 -7.18
CA PRO A 9 -8.37 -6.08 -8.23
C PRO A 9 -8.58 -7.52 -8.70
N LYS A 10 -9.85 -7.93 -8.82
CA LYS A 10 -10.20 -9.17 -9.52
C LYS A 10 -9.84 -9.06 -11.00
N ILE A 11 -9.23 -10.10 -11.55
CA ILE A 11 -8.95 -10.23 -12.98
C ILE A 11 -10.13 -10.97 -13.60
N TYR A 12 -10.73 -10.37 -14.62
CA TYR A 12 -11.83 -10.98 -15.38
C TYR A 12 -11.30 -11.70 -16.62
N GLN A 13 -10.29 -11.12 -17.28
CA GLN A 13 -9.71 -11.68 -18.50
C GLN A 13 -8.28 -11.15 -18.69
N TYR A 14 -7.43 -11.91 -19.36
CA TYR A 14 -6.12 -11.43 -19.79
C TYR A 14 -5.73 -12.08 -21.12
N GLY A 15 -4.84 -11.42 -21.85
CA GLY A 15 -4.24 -11.91 -23.08
C GLY A 15 -2.79 -11.45 -23.20
N SER A 16 -2.20 -11.61 -24.38
CA SER A 16 -0.79 -11.29 -24.61
C SER A 16 -0.42 -9.82 -24.39
N LYS A 17 -1.38 -8.90 -24.55
CA LYS A 17 -1.16 -7.44 -24.47
C LYS A 17 -2.21 -6.70 -23.64
N TYR A 18 -3.08 -7.40 -22.91
CA TYR A 18 -4.13 -6.76 -22.12
C TYR A 18 -4.51 -7.55 -20.88
N ILE A 19 -5.06 -6.84 -19.89
CA ILE A 19 -5.73 -7.39 -18.73
C ILE A 19 -7.03 -6.60 -18.55
N ILE A 20 -8.15 -7.29 -18.40
CA ILE A 20 -9.43 -6.75 -17.96
C ILE A 20 -9.57 -7.11 -16.47
N ARG A 21 -9.79 -6.09 -15.64
CA ARG A 21 -9.84 -6.24 -14.18
C ARG A 21 -10.90 -5.34 -13.57
N GLU A 22 -11.20 -5.60 -12.30
CA GLU A 22 -12.09 -4.82 -11.45
C GLU A 22 -11.76 -3.33 -11.54
N TYR A 23 -12.79 -2.52 -11.81
CA TYR A 23 -12.71 -1.07 -11.69
C TYR A 23 -12.75 -0.71 -10.21
N ILE A 24 -11.67 -0.09 -9.73
CA ILE A 24 -11.59 0.38 -8.35
C ILE A 24 -12.13 1.81 -8.30
N ASN A 25 -13.38 1.94 -7.81
CA ASN A 25 -13.93 3.23 -7.48
C ASN A 25 -13.32 3.70 -6.15
N GLY A 26 -12.38 4.64 -6.20
CA GLY A 26 -11.70 5.16 -5.01
C GLY A 26 -10.82 6.36 -5.29
N ILE A 27 -10.28 6.94 -4.22
CA ILE A 27 -9.35 8.08 -4.26
C ILE A 27 -7.96 7.56 -3.88
N GLU A 28 -6.91 8.03 -4.55
CA GLU A 28 -5.53 7.68 -4.18
C GLU A 28 -5.23 8.07 -2.72
N LEU A 29 -4.50 7.22 -1.98
CA LEU A 29 -4.27 7.40 -0.55
C LEU A 29 -3.57 8.73 -0.23
N ASN A 30 -2.64 9.19 -1.08
CA ASN A 30 -2.04 10.52 -0.93
C ASN A 30 -3.06 11.64 -1.07
N GLU A 31 -3.93 11.59 -2.07
CA GLU A 31 -4.96 12.61 -2.29
C GLU A 31 -6.02 12.59 -1.18
N TYR A 32 -6.32 11.41 -0.63
CA TYR A 32 -7.18 11.27 0.54
C TYR A 32 -6.55 11.95 1.76
N LEU A 33 -5.27 11.67 2.04
CA LEU A 33 -4.54 12.18 3.20
C LEU A 33 -4.20 13.68 3.13
N LEU A 34 -4.29 14.29 1.94
CA LEU A 34 -4.26 15.75 1.79
C LEU A 34 -5.55 16.42 2.30
N LYS A 35 -6.67 15.70 2.35
CA LYS A 35 -7.99 16.23 2.72
C LYS A 35 -8.47 15.73 4.09
N GLN A 36 -8.04 14.54 4.48
CA GLN A 36 -8.43 13.84 5.69
C GLN A 36 -7.19 13.44 6.49
N LYS A 37 -7.29 13.41 7.82
CA LYS A 37 -6.17 13.00 8.67
C LYS A 37 -5.95 11.50 8.61
N LEU A 38 -4.70 11.06 8.82
CA LEU A 38 -4.41 9.65 9.08
C LEU A 38 -5.03 9.24 10.42
N THR A 39 -6.02 8.34 10.38
CA THR A 39 -6.66 7.82 11.59
C THR A 39 -5.97 6.52 12.06
N PRO A 40 -6.16 6.12 13.32
CA PRO A 40 -5.75 4.79 13.80
C PRO A 40 -6.35 3.66 12.95
N GLU A 41 -7.60 3.79 12.54
CA GLU A 41 -8.29 2.81 11.70
C GLU A 41 -7.67 2.71 10.30
N LEU A 42 -7.37 3.85 9.66
CA LEU A 42 -6.67 3.85 8.37
C LEU A 42 -5.24 3.32 8.50
N SER A 43 -4.56 3.59 9.63
CA SER A 43 -3.24 3.03 9.93
C SER A 43 -3.28 1.51 10.04
N SER A 44 -4.31 0.95 10.68
CA SER A 44 -4.56 -0.49 10.70
C SER A 44 -4.74 -1.05 9.29
N LYS A 45 -5.58 -0.42 8.46
CA LYS A 45 -5.82 -0.88 7.08
C LYS A 45 -4.55 -0.82 6.20
N ILE A 46 -3.68 0.16 6.42
CA ILE A 46 -2.37 0.23 5.74
C ILE A 46 -1.50 -0.97 6.12
N ILE A 47 -1.51 -1.39 7.38
CA ILE A 47 -0.81 -2.59 7.85
C ILE A 47 -1.44 -3.84 7.25
N ASP A 48 -2.76 -3.97 7.29
CA ASP A 48 -3.49 -5.11 6.74
C ASP A 48 -3.17 -5.29 5.24
N LEU A 49 -3.12 -4.19 4.49
CA LEU A 49 -2.69 -4.20 3.08
C LEU A 49 -1.26 -4.73 2.92
N TYR A 50 -0.32 -4.27 3.74
CA TYR A 50 1.05 -4.79 3.73
C TYR A 50 1.09 -6.30 4.01
N GLU A 51 0.34 -6.77 5.00
CA GLU A 51 0.29 -8.19 5.32
C GLU A 51 -0.36 -9.01 4.22
N SER A 52 -1.39 -8.49 3.56
CA SER A 52 -1.97 -9.09 2.37
C SER A 52 -0.94 -9.21 1.24
N ILE A 53 -0.07 -8.22 1.03
CA ILE A 53 1.03 -8.30 0.06
C ILE A 53 1.99 -9.47 0.39
N VAL A 54 2.36 -9.62 1.66
CA VAL A 54 3.20 -10.74 2.14
C VAL A 54 2.48 -12.08 1.93
N LYS A 55 1.23 -12.17 2.39
CA LYS A 55 0.40 -13.37 2.36
C LYS A 55 0.15 -13.90 0.95
N VAL A 56 0.01 -13.01 -0.04
CA VAL A 56 -0.20 -13.44 -1.43
C VAL A 56 1.11 -13.82 -2.14
N GLY A 57 2.25 -13.72 -1.46
CA GLY A 57 3.55 -14.21 -1.92
C GLY A 57 4.29 -13.24 -2.84
N TYR A 58 3.99 -11.93 -2.79
CA TYR A 58 4.74 -10.95 -3.57
C TYR A 58 6.16 -10.80 -3.03
N ALA A 59 7.13 -10.72 -3.94
CA ALA A 59 8.53 -10.52 -3.56
C ALA A 59 8.82 -9.07 -3.10
N ARG A 60 8.01 -8.11 -3.58
CA ARG A 60 8.07 -6.70 -3.23
C ARG A 60 6.97 -6.35 -2.23
N HIS A 61 7.32 -6.28 -0.95
CA HIS A 61 6.43 -5.80 0.11
C HIS A 61 6.42 -4.26 0.17
N ASP A 62 6.21 -3.61 -0.97
CA ASP A 62 6.30 -2.16 -1.09
C ASP A 62 5.47 -1.65 -2.26
N ALA A 63 4.83 -0.51 -2.06
CA ALA A 63 4.01 0.18 -3.04
C ALA A 63 4.21 1.69 -2.88
N ALA A 64 4.16 2.42 -3.99
CA ALA A 64 4.07 3.87 -3.89
C ALA A 64 2.66 4.24 -3.41
N ILE A 65 2.56 5.26 -2.56
CA ILE A 65 1.31 5.67 -1.90
C ILE A 65 0.17 5.95 -2.89
N PHE A 66 0.47 6.46 -4.09
CA PHE A 66 -0.51 6.76 -5.14
C PHE A 66 -1.01 5.54 -5.92
N HIS A 67 -0.47 4.35 -5.68
CA HIS A 67 -1.02 3.09 -6.20
C HIS A 67 -2.04 2.44 -5.25
N ILE A 68 -2.22 3.02 -4.06
CA ILE A 68 -3.17 2.56 -3.05
C ILE A 68 -4.39 3.46 -3.12
N PHE A 69 -5.57 2.85 -3.20
CA PHE A 69 -6.85 3.55 -3.34
C PHE A 69 -7.70 3.31 -2.10
N VAL A 70 -8.30 4.39 -1.59
CA VAL A 70 -9.33 4.37 -0.55
C VAL A 70 -10.69 4.33 -1.23
N THR A 71 -11.45 3.26 -1.03
CA THR A 71 -12.80 3.12 -1.60
C THR A 71 -13.82 3.94 -0.79
N PRO A 72 -15.05 4.18 -1.31
CA PRO A 72 -16.13 4.80 -0.55
C PRO A 72 -16.50 4.08 0.75
N SER A 73 -16.24 2.77 0.85
CA SER A 73 -16.43 1.99 2.08
C SER A 73 -15.25 2.12 3.06
N GLY A 74 -14.23 2.90 2.71
CA GLY A 74 -13.01 3.07 3.50
C GLY A 74 -12.01 1.91 3.39
N GLU A 75 -12.18 1.00 2.43
CA GLU A 75 -11.26 -0.13 2.21
C GLU A 75 -10.07 0.29 1.35
N LEU A 76 -8.93 -0.41 1.49
CA LEU A 76 -7.74 -0.17 0.69
C LEU A 76 -7.61 -1.17 -0.47
N LYS A 77 -7.29 -0.65 -1.66
CA LYS A 77 -7.04 -1.45 -2.86
C LYS A 77 -5.70 -1.08 -3.48
N LEU A 78 -4.86 -2.08 -3.79
CA LEU A 78 -3.60 -1.89 -4.50
C LEU A 78 -3.74 -2.27 -5.98
N ILE A 79 -3.58 -1.31 -6.88
CA ILE A 79 -3.83 -1.53 -8.31
C ILE A 79 -2.58 -1.86 -9.14
N ASP A 80 -1.40 -1.34 -8.82
CA ASP A 80 -0.18 -1.60 -9.62
C ASP A 80 0.73 -2.61 -8.93
N THR A 81 0.61 -3.86 -9.39
CA THR A 81 1.43 -4.99 -8.95
C THR A 81 2.35 -5.48 -10.06
N ALA A 82 2.53 -4.74 -11.16
CA ALA A 82 3.30 -5.20 -12.33
C ALA A 82 4.77 -5.54 -12.01
N LYS A 83 5.32 -4.92 -10.96
CA LYS A 83 6.69 -5.15 -10.47
C LYS A 83 6.73 -5.98 -9.18
N ALA A 84 5.60 -6.50 -8.71
CA ALA A 84 5.48 -7.16 -7.41
C ALA A 84 6.35 -8.43 -7.29
N MET A 85 6.54 -9.17 -8.39
CA MET A 85 7.41 -10.36 -8.43
C MET A 85 8.83 -10.07 -8.92
N LYS A 86 9.05 -8.92 -9.57
CA LYS A 86 10.34 -8.57 -10.21
C LYS A 86 11.32 -7.87 -9.26
N LYS A 87 10.80 -7.17 -8.26
CA LYS A 87 11.60 -6.48 -7.24
C LYS A 87 11.49 -7.21 -5.91
N LYS A 88 12.53 -7.09 -5.09
CA LYS A 88 12.54 -7.60 -3.72
C LYS A 88 12.60 -6.45 -2.74
N SER A 89 11.69 -6.44 -1.78
CA SER A 89 11.71 -5.50 -0.66
C SER A 89 10.91 -6.10 0.48
N VAL A 90 11.42 -5.95 1.69
CA VAL A 90 10.72 -6.37 2.90
C VAL A 90 10.15 -5.15 3.62
N ILE A 91 10.89 -4.05 3.67
CA ILE A 91 10.43 -2.79 4.25
C ILE A 91 9.70 -1.98 3.17
N PRO A 92 8.49 -1.45 3.44
CA PRO A 92 7.70 -0.67 2.48
C PRO A 92 8.22 0.77 2.39
N ASN A 93 9.46 0.93 1.92
CA ASN A 93 10.17 2.20 1.89
C ASN A 93 9.42 3.30 1.11
N LEU A 94 8.74 2.97 0.01
CA LEU A 94 8.02 3.95 -0.80
C LEU A 94 6.73 4.41 -0.12
N LEU A 95 6.01 3.48 0.50
CA LEU A 95 4.82 3.79 1.27
C LEU A 95 5.17 4.72 2.45
N ILE A 96 6.21 4.36 3.21
CA ILE A 96 6.69 5.16 4.34
C ILE A 96 7.18 6.53 3.85
N SER A 97 7.92 6.58 2.74
CA SER A 97 8.35 7.87 2.16
C SER A 97 7.15 8.73 1.76
N GLY A 98 6.07 8.12 1.25
CA GLY A 98 4.85 8.84 0.92
C GLY A 98 4.11 9.40 2.13
N LEU A 99 4.02 8.63 3.21
CA LEU A 99 3.48 9.12 4.49
C LEU A 99 4.36 10.24 5.07
N GLU A 100 5.68 10.10 4.97
CA GLU A 100 6.63 11.13 5.41
C GLU A 100 6.50 12.43 4.62
N ASP A 101 6.37 12.36 3.30
CA ASP A 101 6.20 13.55 2.46
C ASP A 101 4.89 14.31 2.76
N LEU A 102 3.89 13.62 3.32
CA LEU A 102 2.62 14.19 3.78
C LEU A 102 2.63 14.58 5.27
N GLY A 103 3.73 14.36 5.99
CA GLY A 103 3.88 14.70 7.42
C GLY A 103 3.32 13.66 8.40
N TYR A 104 2.87 12.49 7.94
CA TYR A 104 2.23 11.46 8.78
C TYR A 104 3.18 10.35 9.27
N LYS A 105 4.49 10.46 9.04
CA LYS A 105 5.45 9.42 9.44
C LYS A 105 5.43 9.18 10.95
N GLU A 106 5.52 10.23 11.75
CA GLU A 106 5.63 10.10 13.21
C GLU A 106 4.34 9.50 13.79
N ASP A 107 3.18 9.99 13.37
CA ASP A 107 1.87 9.44 13.76
C ASP A 107 1.76 7.95 13.44
N PHE A 108 2.13 7.55 12.22
CA PHE A 108 2.08 6.15 11.79
C PHE A 108 3.08 5.27 12.55
N PHE A 109 4.31 5.74 12.80
CA PHE A 109 5.31 4.97 13.55
C PHE A 109 4.97 4.86 15.04
N ASN A 110 4.36 5.88 15.63
CA ASN A 110 3.82 5.79 16.98
C ASN A 110 2.69 4.75 17.04
N PHE A 111 1.80 4.74 16.05
CA PHE A 111 0.76 3.71 15.93
C PHE A 111 1.37 2.31 15.81
N LEU A 112 2.38 2.11 14.96
CA LEU A 112 3.10 0.83 14.84
C LEU A 112 3.71 0.40 16.17
N LYS A 113 4.40 1.32 16.87
CA LYS A 113 5.06 1.01 18.14
C LYS A 113 4.08 0.47 19.19
N SER A 114 2.86 1.03 19.23
CA SER A 114 1.82 0.64 20.18
C SER A 114 1.07 -0.63 19.77
N ASN A 115 0.81 -0.84 18.47
CA ASN A 115 -0.12 -1.87 18.00
C ASN A 115 0.56 -3.05 17.29
N ARG A 116 1.71 -2.80 16.63
CA ARG A 116 2.48 -3.76 15.83
C ARG A 116 3.99 -3.57 16.05
N PRO A 117 4.48 -3.79 17.28
CA PRO A 117 5.88 -3.56 17.63
C PRO A 117 6.87 -4.41 16.83
N ASP A 118 6.42 -5.55 16.31
CA ASP A 118 7.15 -6.40 15.36
C ASP A 118 7.47 -5.64 14.06
N LEU A 119 6.45 -5.01 13.45
CA LEU A 119 6.63 -4.21 12.24
C LEU A 119 7.37 -2.91 12.52
N TYR A 120 7.14 -2.27 13.67
CA TYR A 120 7.91 -1.10 14.10
C TYR A 120 9.41 -1.42 14.12
N THR A 121 9.81 -2.51 14.78
CA THR A 121 11.21 -2.94 14.88
C THR A 121 11.80 -3.24 13.51
N GLN A 122 11.00 -3.85 12.63
CA GLN A 122 11.41 -4.15 11.26
C GLN A 122 11.57 -2.88 10.41
N TRP A 123 10.69 -1.90 10.56
CA TRP A 123 10.59 -0.73 9.67
C TRP A 123 11.34 0.49 10.17
N ILE A 124 11.84 0.51 11.41
CA ILE A 124 12.64 1.61 11.95
C ILE A 124 13.88 1.92 11.09
N ASN A 125 14.38 0.92 10.37
CA ASN A 125 15.52 1.03 9.45
C ASN A 125 15.11 1.36 8.00
N TYR A 126 13.92 1.94 7.78
CA TYR A 126 13.51 2.34 6.42
C TYR A 126 14.48 3.37 5.83
N SER A 127 14.63 3.33 4.52
CA SER A 127 15.44 4.27 3.74
C SER A 127 14.51 5.12 2.89
N LYS A 128 14.57 6.45 3.05
CA LYS A 128 13.75 7.38 2.25
C LYS A 128 14.02 7.18 0.76
N LYS A 129 12.96 7.00 -0.02
CA LYS A 129 13.01 6.79 -1.47
C LYS A 129 12.25 7.91 -2.17
N LYS A 130 12.88 8.48 -3.18
CA LYS A 130 12.18 9.32 -4.15
C LYS A 130 11.33 8.44 -5.05
N TYR A 131 10.13 8.91 -5.35
CA TYR A 131 9.24 8.31 -6.31
C TYR A 131 8.59 9.39 -7.15
N LYS A 132 8.13 9.01 -8.34
CA LYS A 132 7.46 9.91 -9.26
C LYS A 132 6.24 9.20 -9.82
N LYS A 133 5.10 9.89 -9.82
CA LYS A 133 3.94 9.49 -10.58
C LYS A 133 4.25 9.74 -12.07
N VAL A 134 4.33 8.68 -12.85
CA VAL A 134 4.53 8.74 -14.30
C VAL A 134 3.21 8.37 -14.93
N TYR A 135 2.67 9.26 -15.76
CA TYR A 135 1.47 9.05 -16.54
C TYR A 135 1.80 8.28 -17.82
#